data_AF-A0A938KFI5-F1
#
_entry.id   AF-A0A938KFI5-F1
#
_cell.length_a   1.000
_cell.length_b   1.000
_cell.length_c   1.000
_cell.angle_alpha   90.00
_cell.angle_beta   90.00
_cell.angle_gamma   90.00
#
_symmetry.space_group_name_H-M   'P 1'
#
loop_
_entity.id
_entity.type
_entity.pdbx_description
1 polymer ?
#
loop_
_entity_poly.entity_id
_entity_poly.type
_entity_poly.pdbx_seq_one_letter_code
_entity_poly.pdbx_strand_id
1 'polypeptide(L)'
;MDPRRPSGMERFGDDAHPALVAETSRYRVHQVRWPVLEGFFGEGLLIQPKGETNGHVIALPDADQTPEQLMGLAEGIPRESQAARRLAENGFEVIVPALINRQKLATEDKQLRASDQTYREWIYRQAFHMGRHVIGYEVQTVLAATDWFRQQHGGDAKIGVCGFAEGGLIAFYAGALDQNLATTLVSGYFDSREAIWAEPIYRNVWGLIREFGDAEIASLIFPRALMIEHSVVPAITGHKGDWRTPDFARAAAEVKRIETGPKFPKAMFVHGEQETPIGPFSDAALTAFAGRFGVAKLQALSDEMPVDRRAGFDPVERNLRRVQEMENHVQMLVRQADRVRDESFLYTVMPVWTNNQWSTARRHPTHPPEQFIEGAKAFRRQFQEEAMGQFDEPLLPFNARTRKVAETEKWTAYDVVLDVWPEVFAWGALVLPKDLKPGERRPVVVCQHGRNGVPRDTIDANHSAYNNFAGVLAERGFITFAPHNLYRGEDRYRWLDRKANTIKATLFSFILAQHDQILRWLESRPEVDGSRIAFYGLSYGGETAVRVPTILEKYCLSIIRRIEPL
;
A
#
# COMPACT_ATOMS: atom_id res chain seq x y z
N MET A 1 -7.99 5.33 -11.87
CA MET A 1 -6.70 4.74 -12.31
C MET A 1 -6.09 5.67 -13.32
N ASP A 2 -4.81 6.01 -13.21
CA ASP A 2 -4.16 6.83 -14.24
C ASP A 2 -4.17 6.06 -15.55
N PRO A 3 -4.52 6.71 -16.68
CA PRO A 3 -4.51 6.03 -17.96
C PRO A 3 -3.08 5.61 -18.31
N ARG A 4 -2.90 4.34 -18.69
CA ARG A 4 -1.64 3.89 -19.27
C ARG A 4 -1.33 4.70 -20.53
N ARG A 5 -0.04 4.97 -20.75
CA ARG A 5 0.42 5.65 -21.97
C ARG A 5 0.22 4.75 -23.21
N PRO A 6 0.06 5.33 -24.41
CA PRO A 6 -0.01 4.55 -25.64
C PRO A 6 1.17 3.59 -25.77
N SER A 7 0.89 2.33 -26.12
CA SER A 7 1.89 1.28 -26.25
C SER A 7 2.94 1.60 -27.31
N GLY A 8 4.20 1.34 -26.97
CA GLY A 8 5.34 1.51 -27.86
C GLY A 8 6.60 0.88 -27.27
N MET A 9 7.23 -0.02 -27.99
CA MET A 9 8.45 -0.69 -27.54
C MET A 9 9.67 -0.07 -28.21
N GLU A 10 10.53 0.53 -27.41
CA GLU A 10 11.79 1.10 -27.85
C GLU A 10 12.92 0.10 -27.60
N ARG A 11 13.63 -0.27 -28.66
CA ARG A 11 14.92 -0.95 -28.59
C ARG A 11 15.99 0.14 -28.56
N PHE A 12 16.68 0.29 -27.44
CA PHE A 12 17.62 1.41 -27.24
C PHE A 12 19.05 0.90 -27.05
N GLY A 13 20.04 1.74 -27.35
CA GLY A 13 21.44 1.40 -27.16
C GLY A 13 22.40 2.40 -27.79
N ASP A 14 23.69 2.18 -27.55
CA ASP A 14 24.82 2.91 -28.13
C ASP A 14 25.91 1.92 -28.58
N ASP A 15 27.08 2.44 -29.00
CA ASP A 15 28.19 1.62 -29.49
C ASP A 15 28.75 0.65 -28.42
N ALA A 16 28.71 1.02 -27.14
CA ALA A 16 29.17 0.19 -26.03
C ALA A 16 28.06 -0.73 -25.49
N HIS A 17 26.80 -0.32 -25.60
CA HIS A 17 25.62 -1.00 -25.11
C HIS A 17 24.59 -1.16 -26.24
N PRO A 18 24.82 -2.05 -27.21
CA PRO A 18 23.97 -2.15 -28.38
C PRO A 18 22.55 -2.58 -28.03
N ALA A 19 21.57 -2.15 -28.81
CA ALA A 19 20.18 -2.55 -28.63
C ALA A 19 19.97 -4.06 -28.78
N LEU A 20 20.78 -4.73 -29.62
CA LEU A 20 20.88 -6.19 -29.71
C LEU A 20 21.95 -6.68 -28.73
N VAL A 21 21.50 -7.12 -27.56
CA VAL A 21 22.32 -7.54 -26.42
C VAL A 21 22.97 -8.89 -26.65
N ALA A 22 22.26 -9.84 -27.24
CA ALA A 22 22.79 -11.17 -27.53
C ALA A 22 22.06 -11.80 -28.71
N GLU A 23 22.68 -12.79 -29.33
CA GLU A 23 22.09 -13.56 -30.41
C GLU A 23 22.63 -14.98 -30.39
N THR A 24 21.72 -15.94 -30.58
CA THR A 24 22.03 -17.38 -30.69
C THR A 24 21.53 -17.90 -32.04
N SER A 25 21.69 -19.19 -32.31
CA SER A 25 21.08 -19.85 -33.46
C SER A 25 19.56 -19.80 -33.45
N ARG A 26 18.91 -19.62 -32.27
CA ARG A 26 17.46 -19.74 -32.09
C ARG A 26 16.72 -18.41 -31.85
N TYR A 27 17.37 -17.41 -31.25
CA TYR A 27 16.71 -16.17 -30.85
C TYR A 27 17.65 -14.96 -30.84
N ARG A 28 17.07 -13.78 -30.73
CA ARG A 28 17.74 -12.49 -30.52
C ARG A 28 17.26 -11.86 -29.24
N VAL A 29 18.17 -11.31 -28.44
CA VAL A 29 17.86 -10.61 -27.19
C VAL A 29 18.10 -9.12 -27.39
N HIS A 30 17.08 -8.31 -27.15
CA HIS A 30 17.14 -6.87 -27.20
C HIS A 30 16.97 -6.27 -25.80
N GLN A 31 17.73 -5.23 -25.47
CA GLN A 31 17.35 -4.37 -24.35
C GLN A 31 16.26 -3.41 -24.81
N VAL A 32 15.24 -3.26 -23.99
CA VAL A 32 14.03 -2.52 -24.36
C VAL A 32 13.48 -1.70 -23.22
N ARG A 33 12.76 -0.63 -23.58
CA ARG A 33 11.90 0.12 -22.68
C ARG A 33 10.56 0.43 -23.34
N TRP A 34 9.51 0.56 -22.54
CA TRP A 34 8.16 0.89 -23.03
C TRP A 34 7.44 1.83 -22.05
N PRO A 35 6.61 2.77 -22.52
CA PRO A 35 5.93 3.71 -21.64
C PRO A 35 4.83 2.99 -20.85
N VAL A 36 4.71 3.32 -19.56
CA VAL A 36 3.71 2.72 -18.67
C VAL A 36 2.77 3.80 -18.14
N LEU A 37 3.31 4.77 -17.40
CA LEU A 37 2.61 5.98 -16.93
C LEU A 37 3.40 7.23 -17.37
N GLU A 38 2.90 8.42 -17.07
CA GLU A 38 3.59 9.66 -17.44
C GLU A 38 4.99 9.73 -16.79
N GLY A 39 6.04 9.73 -17.60
CA GLY A 39 7.42 9.75 -17.10
C GLY A 39 7.88 8.46 -16.39
N PHE A 40 7.11 7.38 -16.47
CA PHE A 40 7.44 6.07 -15.91
C PHE A 40 7.38 4.99 -17.00
N PHE A 41 8.49 4.29 -17.19
CA PHE A 41 8.67 3.27 -18.21
C PHE A 41 8.84 1.88 -17.59
N GLY A 42 8.50 0.84 -18.34
CA GLY A 42 9.05 -0.49 -18.13
C GLY A 42 10.41 -0.56 -18.81
N GLU A 43 11.36 -1.28 -18.22
CA GLU A 43 12.68 -1.53 -18.80
C GLU A 43 13.05 -2.99 -18.57
N GLY A 44 13.70 -3.64 -19.53
CA GLY A 44 14.02 -5.06 -19.44
C GLY A 44 14.60 -5.61 -20.74
N LEU A 45 14.35 -6.90 -20.98
CA LEU A 45 14.76 -7.60 -22.20
C LEU A 45 13.55 -8.02 -23.02
N LEU A 46 13.67 -7.93 -24.35
CA LEU A 46 12.77 -8.56 -25.33
C LEU A 46 13.55 -9.64 -26.07
N ILE A 47 13.08 -10.88 -25.98
CA ILE A 47 13.68 -12.04 -26.62
C ILE A 47 12.77 -12.50 -27.75
N GLN A 48 13.28 -12.44 -28.97
CA GLN A 48 12.53 -12.78 -30.17
C GLN A 48 13.08 -14.07 -30.79
N PRO A 49 12.25 -15.10 -30.97
CA PRO A 49 12.66 -16.29 -31.71
C PRO A 49 12.97 -15.93 -33.17
N LYS A 50 13.89 -16.65 -33.79
CA LYS A 50 14.23 -16.50 -35.21
C LYS A 50 13.24 -17.22 -36.14
N GLY A 51 12.45 -18.15 -35.60
CA GLY A 51 11.39 -18.87 -36.30
C GLY A 51 9.99 -18.38 -35.93
N GLU A 52 8.98 -19.17 -36.29
CA GLU A 52 7.59 -18.93 -35.87
C GLU A 52 7.47 -18.96 -34.34
N THR A 53 6.66 -18.04 -33.81
CA THR A 53 6.43 -17.93 -32.37
C THR A 53 5.34 -18.89 -31.90
N ASN A 54 5.60 -19.61 -30.80
CA ASN A 54 4.60 -20.45 -30.12
C ASN A 54 3.65 -19.63 -29.24
N GLY A 55 3.99 -18.37 -28.96
CA GLY A 55 3.20 -17.48 -28.12
C GLY A 55 4.06 -16.38 -27.49
N HIS A 56 3.40 -15.46 -26.80
CA HIS A 56 4.05 -14.30 -26.18
C HIS A 56 4.00 -14.45 -24.66
N VAL A 57 5.13 -14.25 -23.98
CA VAL A 57 5.23 -14.45 -22.54
C VAL A 57 5.87 -13.25 -21.88
N ILE A 58 5.31 -12.84 -20.75
CA ILE A 58 5.97 -11.91 -19.82
C ILE A 58 6.51 -12.76 -18.67
N ALA A 59 7.83 -12.86 -18.54
CA ALA A 59 8.49 -13.67 -17.51
C ALA A 59 9.13 -12.75 -16.47
N LEU A 60 8.74 -12.89 -15.21
CA LEU A 60 9.13 -12.01 -14.11
C LEU A 60 10.09 -12.72 -13.15
N PRO A 61 11.32 -12.23 -12.99
CA PRO A 61 12.25 -12.77 -12.00
C PRO A 61 11.79 -12.41 -10.58
N ASP A 62 12.47 -12.97 -9.58
CA ASP A 62 12.41 -12.41 -8.22
C ASP A 62 12.92 -10.96 -8.19
N ALA A 63 12.54 -10.16 -7.19
CA ALA A 63 12.95 -8.76 -7.10
C ALA A 63 14.48 -8.57 -7.02
N ASP A 64 15.21 -9.52 -6.43
CA ASP A 64 16.68 -9.47 -6.36
C ASP A 64 17.37 -10.21 -7.52
N GLN A 65 16.59 -10.72 -8.48
CA GLN A 65 17.09 -11.33 -9.70
C GLN A 65 16.93 -10.37 -10.89
N THR A 66 17.90 -10.39 -11.81
CA THR A 66 17.87 -9.53 -12.99
C THR A 66 17.25 -10.23 -14.19
N PRO A 67 16.72 -9.48 -15.18
CA PRO A 67 16.38 -10.03 -16.49
C PRO A 67 17.51 -10.84 -17.13
N GLU A 68 18.75 -10.38 -17.00
CA GLU A 68 19.94 -11.06 -17.52
C GLU A 68 20.16 -12.42 -16.87
N GLN A 69 19.95 -12.54 -15.56
CA GLN A 69 20.05 -13.81 -14.85
C GLN A 69 18.98 -14.79 -15.31
N LEU A 70 17.72 -14.36 -15.41
CA LEU A 70 16.60 -15.21 -15.88
C LEU A 70 16.81 -15.70 -17.33
N MET A 71 17.59 -14.93 -18.11
CA MET A 71 17.90 -15.21 -19.50
C MET A 71 19.26 -15.93 -19.70
N GLY A 72 20.02 -16.17 -18.64
CA GLY A 72 21.32 -16.85 -18.70
C GLY A 72 22.45 -16.02 -19.30
N LEU A 73 22.30 -14.68 -19.34
CA LEU A 73 23.34 -13.73 -19.74
C LEU A 73 24.29 -13.36 -18.59
N ALA A 74 23.84 -13.57 -17.35
CA ALA A 74 24.60 -13.30 -16.14
C ALA A 74 24.46 -14.47 -15.15
N GLU A 75 25.48 -14.66 -14.30
CA GLU A 75 25.44 -15.62 -13.21
C GLU A 75 24.51 -15.17 -12.08
N GLY A 76 24.09 -16.13 -11.23
CA GLY A 76 23.37 -15.85 -9.98
C GLY A 76 22.08 -16.67 -9.79
N ILE A 77 21.63 -17.39 -10.81
CA ILE A 77 20.54 -18.38 -10.67
C ILE A 77 20.92 -19.72 -11.32
N PRO A 78 20.37 -20.85 -10.83
CA PRO A 78 20.58 -22.17 -11.44
C PRO A 78 20.11 -22.21 -12.90
N ARG A 79 20.76 -23.02 -13.73
CA ARG A 79 20.47 -23.15 -15.17
C ARG A 79 19.02 -23.58 -15.42
N GLU A 80 18.53 -24.52 -14.63
CA GLU A 80 17.17 -25.04 -14.67
C GLU A 80 16.10 -23.98 -14.35
N SER A 81 16.46 -22.93 -13.62
CA SER A 81 15.57 -21.81 -13.26
C SER A 81 15.61 -20.65 -14.27
N GLN A 82 16.39 -20.74 -15.35
CA GLN A 82 16.46 -19.73 -16.43
C GLN A 82 15.21 -19.79 -17.33
N ALA A 83 14.04 -19.51 -16.76
CA ALA A 83 12.74 -19.71 -17.42
C ALA A 83 12.59 -18.90 -18.71
N ALA A 84 13.07 -17.66 -18.73
CA ALA A 84 13.02 -16.82 -19.93
C ALA A 84 13.83 -17.44 -21.07
N ARG A 85 15.03 -17.96 -20.77
CA ARG A 85 15.85 -18.68 -21.74
C ARG A 85 15.20 -19.96 -22.22
N ARG A 86 14.63 -20.73 -21.29
CA ARG A 86 13.98 -22.00 -21.62
C ARG A 86 12.78 -21.80 -22.55
N LEU A 87 11.97 -20.77 -22.31
CA LEU A 87 10.86 -20.40 -23.18
C LEU A 87 11.36 -19.92 -24.55
N ALA A 88 12.35 -19.03 -24.58
CA ALA A 88 12.93 -18.55 -25.84
C ALA A 88 13.51 -19.66 -26.72
N GLU A 89 14.25 -20.61 -26.13
CA GLU A 89 14.79 -21.77 -26.85
C GLU A 89 13.73 -22.75 -27.37
N ASN A 90 12.52 -22.65 -26.83
CA ASN A 90 11.33 -23.40 -27.25
C ASN A 90 10.37 -22.53 -28.08
N GLY A 91 10.86 -21.45 -28.69
CA GLY A 91 10.11 -20.69 -29.70
C GLY A 91 9.11 -19.68 -29.17
N PHE A 92 9.18 -19.30 -27.90
CA PHE A 92 8.35 -18.21 -27.36
C PHE A 92 9.02 -16.86 -27.57
N GLU A 93 8.22 -15.83 -27.85
CA GLU A 93 8.66 -14.44 -27.68
C GLU A 93 8.47 -14.02 -26.24
N VAL A 94 9.52 -13.50 -25.60
CA VAL A 94 9.54 -13.27 -24.15
C VAL A 94 9.92 -11.82 -23.84
N ILE A 95 9.13 -11.15 -23.00
CA ILE A 95 9.54 -9.92 -22.33
C ILE A 95 9.92 -10.26 -20.89
N VAL A 96 11.07 -9.76 -20.43
CA VAL A 96 11.55 -9.92 -19.06
C VAL A 96 11.72 -8.54 -18.43
N PRO A 97 10.71 -8.03 -17.70
CA PRO A 97 10.80 -6.74 -17.03
C PRO A 97 11.78 -6.77 -15.84
N ALA A 98 12.50 -5.68 -15.62
CA ALA A 98 13.25 -5.46 -14.39
C ALA A 98 12.31 -4.99 -13.27
N LEU A 99 12.40 -5.63 -12.10
CA LEU A 99 11.69 -5.24 -10.89
C LEU A 99 12.59 -4.37 -9.99
N ILE A 100 11.99 -3.62 -9.07
CA ILE A 100 12.75 -2.87 -8.07
C ILE A 100 13.29 -3.83 -7.02
N ASN A 101 14.60 -3.84 -6.82
CA ASN A 101 15.23 -4.80 -5.92
C ASN A 101 15.05 -4.47 -4.43
N ARG A 102 15.33 -5.45 -3.57
CA ARG A 102 15.21 -5.36 -2.11
C ARG A 102 16.51 -4.91 -1.45
N GLN A 103 17.51 -4.44 -2.21
CA GLN A 103 18.74 -3.92 -1.65
C GLN A 103 18.48 -2.65 -0.83
N LYS A 104 19.36 -2.38 0.13
CA LYS A 104 19.34 -1.14 0.91
C LYS A 104 19.55 0.06 0.00
N LEU A 105 18.85 1.15 0.31
CA LEU A 105 19.00 2.43 -0.37
C LEU A 105 20.47 2.88 -0.28
N ALA A 106 21.13 3.07 -1.43
CA ALA A 106 22.45 3.67 -1.47
C ALA A 106 22.31 5.19 -1.26
N THR A 107 22.86 5.71 -0.17
CA THR A 107 22.76 7.12 0.18
C THR A 107 23.88 7.59 1.11
N GLU A 108 24.33 8.82 0.89
CA GLU A 108 25.26 9.54 1.77
C GLU A 108 24.58 10.30 2.91
N ASP A 109 23.25 10.45 2.84
CA ASP A 109 22.48 11.09 3.90
C ASP A 109 22.43 10.20 5.15
N LYS A 110 22.89 10.74 6.28
CA LYS A 110 22.98 9.99 7.55
C LYS A 110 21.61 9.57 8.08
N GLN A 111 20.58 10.39 7.92
CA GLN A 111 19.23 10.11 8.40
C GLN A 111 18.58 9.01 7.53
N LEU A 112 18.73 9.10 6.21
CA LEU A 112 18.22 8.08 5.30
C LEU A 112 18.95 6.74 5.51
N ARG A 113 20.28 6.76 5.69
CA ARG A 113 21.05 5.56 6.03
C ARG A 113 20.59 4.92 7.34
N ALA A 114 20.39 5.74 8.39
CA ALA A 114 19.90 5.27 9.69
C ALA A 114 18.46 4.72 9.64
N SER A 115 17.67 5.11 8.63
CA SER A 115 16.32 4.59 8.45
C SER A 115 16.28 3.15 7.93
N ASP A 116 17.41 2.61 7.47
CA ASP A 116 17.60 1.21 7.08
C ASP A 116 16.59 0.72 6.01
N GLN A 117 16.19 1.59 5.08
CA GLN A 117 15.18 1.29 4.06
C GLN A 117 15.77 0.54 2.86
N THR A 118 14.96 -0.35 2.27
CA THR A 118 15.24 -0.91 0.93
C THR A 118 14.69 0.02 -0.15
N TYR A 119 15.12 -0.14 -1.41
CA TYR A 119 14.54 0.61 -2.52
C TYR A 119 13.02 0.39 -2.66
N ARG A 120 12.52 -0.83 -2.46
CA ARG A 120 11.07 -1.12 -2.44
C ARG A 120 10.34 -0.40 -1.30
N GLU A 121 10.91 -0.39 -0.10
CA GLU A 121 10.33 0.33 1.04
C GLU A 121 10.33 1.85 0.80
N TRP A 122 11.41 2.39 0.23
CA TRP A 122 11.55 3.79 -0.12
C TRP A 122 10.43 4.25 -1.05
N ILE A 123 10.20 3.52 -2.15
CA ILE A 123 9.10 3.82 -3.08
C ILE A 123 7.74 3.62 -2.41
N TYR A 124 7.53 2.53 -1.66
CA TYR A 124 6.26 2.29 -0.96
C TYR A 124 5.88 3.47 -0.07
N ARG A 125 6.80 3.96 0.76
CA ARG A 125 6.51 5.03 1.74
C ARG A 125 6.10 6.33 1.06
N GLN A 126 6.71 6.67 -0.07
CA GLN A 126 6.32 7.85 -0.84
C GLN A 126 4.98 7.64 -1.56
N ALA A 127 4.85 6.50 -2.24
CA ALA A 127 3.70 6.16 -3.08
C ALA A 127 2.40 6.00 -2.26
N PHE A 128 2.49 5.47 -1.05
CA PHE A 128 1.35 5.23 -0.17
C PHE A 128 0.51 6.49 0.05
N HIS A 129 1.16 7.63 0.29
CA HIS A 129 0.47 8.90 0.51
C HIS A 129 -0.36 9.37 -0.69
N MET A 130 0.02 8.96 -1.91
CA MET A 130 -0.66 9.30 -3.16
C MET A 130 -1.62 8.20 -3.62
N GLY A 131 -1.97 7.24 -2.75
CA GLY A 131 -2.85 6.11 -3.11
C GLY A 131 -2.22 5.13 -4.09
N ARG A 132 -0.88 5.04 -4.11
CA ARG A 132 -0.10 4.18 -5.01
C ARG A 132 0.67 3.13 -4.21
N HIS A 133 1.14 2.11 -4.92
CA HIS A 133 1.87 1.00 -4.32
C HIS A 133 2.94 0.49 -5.30
N VAL A 134 4.10 0.04 -4.81
CA VAL A 134 5.19 -0.49 -5.67
C VAL A 134 4.72 -1.68 -6.51
N ILE A 135 3.96 -2.61 -5.89
CA ILE A 135 3.24 -3.69 -6.58
C ILE A 135 2.37 -3.14 -7.72
N GLY A 136 1.64 -2.06 -7.47
CA GLY A 136 0.77 -1.44 -8.48
C GLY A 136 1.55 -0.91 -9.68
N TYR A 137 2.71 -0.28 -9.48
CA TYR A 137 3.57 0.14 -10.59
C TYR A 137 4.07 -1.05 -11.42
N GLU A 138 4.55 -2.10 -10.76
CA GLU A 138 5.08 -3.28 -11.44
C GLU A 138 4.00 -4.10 -12.16
N VAL A 139 2.79 -4.17 -11.61
CA VAL A 139 1.61 -4.71 -12.32
C VAL A 139 1.31 -3.88 -13.56
N GLN A 140 1.27 -2.54 -13.46
CA GLN A 140 1.05 -1.68 -14.64
C GLN A 140 2.12 -1.88 -15.71
N THR A 141 3.37 -2.15 -15.33
CA THR A 141 4.45 -2.50 -16.27
C THR A 141 4.12 -3.76 -17.08
N VAL A 142 3.57 -4.80 -16.45
CA VAL A 142 3.11 -6.03 -17.11
C VAL A 142 1.91 -5.76 -18.01
N LEU A 143 0.95 -4.96 -17.55
CA LEU A 143 -0.24 -4.64 -18.35
C LEU A 143 0.13 -3.82 -19.60
N ALA A 144 1.05 -2.88 -19.49
CA ALA A 144 1.56 -2.12 -20.64
C ALA A 144 2.30 -3.00 -21.65
N ALA A 145 3.05 -4.02 -21.18
CA ALA A 145 3.68 -5.01 -22.07
C ALA A 145 2.64 -5.90 -22.75
N THR A 146 1.55 -6.25 -22.05
CA THR A 146 0.41 -6.98 -22.62
C THR A 146 -0.28 -6.17 -23.71
N ASP A 147 -0.52 -4.87 -23.46
CA ASP A 147 -1.08 -3.95 -24.46
C ASP A 147 -0.19 -3.87 -25.71
N TRP A 148 1.14 -3.85 -25.53
CA TRP A 148 2.08 -3.85 -26.66
C TRP A 148 2.03 -5.15 -27.49
N PHE A 149 1.99 -6.32 -26.84
CA PHE A 149 1.85 -7.59 -27.56
C PHE A 149 0.54 -7.65 -28.37
N ARG A 150 -0.57 -7.17 -27.81
CA ARG A 150 -1.86 -7.08 -28.52
C ARG A 150 -1.79 -6.13 -29.70
N GLN A 151 -1.12 -4.99 -29.53
CA GLN A 151 -0.92 -4.03 -30.62
C GLN A 151 -0.09 -4.63 -31.76
N GLN A 152 0.97 -5.38 -31.44
CA GLN A 152 1.86 -5.95 -32.46
C GLN A 152 1.30 -7.20 -33.15
N HIS A 153 0.67 -8.09 -32.40
CA HIS A 153 0.28 -9.41 -32.90
C HIS A 153 -1.24 -9.58 -33.07
N GLY A 154 -2.01 -8.52 -32.80
CA GLY A 154 -3.47 -8.51 -32.90
C GLY A 154 -4.17 -8.89 -31.60
N GLY A 155 -5.48 -8.65 -31.56
CA GLY A 155 -6.31 -8.87 -30.37
C GLY A 155 -6.43 -10.33 -29.91
N ASP A 156 -6.18 -11.28 -30.81
CA ASP A 156 -6.22 -12.73 -30.56
C ASP A 156 -4.85 -13.33 -30.19
N ALA A 157 -3.83 -12.47 -29.99
CA ALA A 157 -2.50 -12.91 -29.58
C ALA A 157 -2.58 -13.71 -28.27
N LYS A 158 -1.99 -14.91 -28.26
CA LYS A 158 -1.88 -15.72 -27.04
C LYS A 158 -0.77 -15.16 -26.18
N ILE A 159 -1.14 -14.54 -25.08
CA ILE A 159 -0.20 -13.92 -24.13
C ILE A 159 -0.33 -14.64 -22.78
N GLY A 160 0.79 -14.96 -22.14
CA GLY A 160 0.80 -15.47 -20.77
C GLY A 160 1.79 -14.73 -19.90
N VAL A 161 1.63 -14.87 -18.59
CA VAL A 161 2.55 -14.29 -17.60
C VAL A 161 3.04 -15.38 -16.65
N CYS A 162 4.33 -15.39 -16.35
CA CYS A 162 4.89 -16.24 -15.33
C CYS A 162 5.83 -15.46 -14.42
N GLY A 163 5.97 -15.87 -13.17
CA GLY A 163 6.91 -15.21 -12.28
C GLY A 163 7.28 -16.03 -11.06
N PHE A 164 8.41 -15.67 -10.45
CA PHE A 164 8.93 -16.27 -9.23
C PHE A 164 9.01 -15.26 -8.07
N ALA A 165 8.63 -15.67 -6.87
CA ALA A 165 8.74 -14.88 -5.64
C ALA A 165 8.02 -13.51 -5.77
N GLU A 166 8.71 -12.37 -5.65
CA GLU A 166 8.10 -11.06 -5.96
C GLU A 166 7.56 -10.99 -7.40
N GLY A 167 8.24 -11.57 -8.39
CA GLY A 167 7.71 -11.68 -9.75
C GLY A 167 6.47 -12.58 -9.83
N GLY A 168 6.38 -13.59 -8.98
CA GLY A 168 5.19 -14.46 -8.84
C GLY A 168 3.99 -13.67 -8.32
N LEU A 169 4.19 -12.82 -7.31
CA LEU A 169 3.19 -11.87 -6.83
C LEU A 169 2.67 -10.97 -7.96
N ILE A 170 3.58 -10.40 -8.76
CA ILE A 170 3.21 -9.50 -9.86
C ILE A 170 2.47 -10.26 -10.97
N ALA A 171 2.94 -11.45 -11.35
CA ALA A 171 2.29 -12.31 -12.33
C ALA A 171 0.86 -12.68 -11.89
N PHE A 172 0.69 -13.01 -10.61
CA PHE A 172 -0.59 -13.39 -10.04
C PHE A 172 -1.61 -12.25 -10.11
N TYR A 173 -1.23 -11.05 -9.64
CA TYR A 173 -2.12 -9.89 -9.67
C TYR A 173 -2.38 -9.40 -11.10
N ALA A 174 -1.39 -9.44 -11.99
CA ALA A 174 -1.61 -9.14 -13.41
C ALA A 174 -2.59 -10.13 -14.05
N GLY A 175 -2.43 -11.43 -13.79
CA GLY A 175 -3.33 -12.49 -14.25
C GLY A 175 -4.77 -12.27 -13.79
N ALA A 176 -4.97 -11.85 -12.53
CA ALA A 176 -6.30 -11.54 -12.01
C ALA A 176 -6.92 -10.28 -12.64
N LEU A 177 -6.12 -9.24 -12.91
CA LEU A 177 -6.60 -7.93 -13.36
C LEU A 177 -6.78 -7.80 -14.88
N ASP A 178 -6.06 -8.56 -15.69
CA ASP A 178 -6.08 -8.43 -17.15
C ASP A 178 -6.54 -9.71 -17.83
N GLN A 179 -7.75 -9.66 -18.39
CA GLN A 179 -8.40 -10.77 -19.09
C GLN A 179 -7.71 -11.17 -20.39
N ASN A 180 -6.79 -10.35 -20.92
CA ASN A 180 -6.04 -10.66 -22.12
C ASN A 180 -4.89 -11.65 -21.89
N LEU A 181 -4.56 -11.95 -20.63
CA LEU A 181 -3.58 -12.97 -20.26
C LEU A 181 -4.25 -14.35 -20.24
N ALA A 182 -3.94 -15.20 -21.22
CA ALA A 182 -4.54 -16.52 -21.41
C ALA A 182 -4.12 -17.56 -20.35
N THR A 183 -2.95 -17.39 -19.74
CA THR A 183 -2.41 -18.32 -18.74
C THR A 183 -1.45 -17.62 -17.78
N THR A 184 -1.48 -18.05 -16.51
CA THR A 184 -0.67 -17.49 -15.41
C THR A 184 0.06 -18.60 -14.67
N LEU A 185 1.39 -18.51 -14.55
CA LEU A 185 2.20 -19.37 -13.67
C LEU A 185 2.76 -18.55 -12.51
N VAL A 186 2.43 -18.95 -11.30
CA VAL A 186 2.86 -18.32 -10.06
C VAL A 186 3.79 -19.26 -9.32
N SER A 187 5.07 -18.94 -9.26
CA SER A 187 6.08 -19.72 -8.54
C SER A 187 6.51 -19.00 -7.28
N GLY A 188 6.50 -19.69 -6.14
CA GLY A 188 6.97 -19.11 -4.87
C GLY A 188 6.10 -17.96 -4.33
N TYR A 189 4.82 -17.88 -4.71
CA TYR A 189 3.88 -16.89 -4.16
C TYR A 189 2.45 -17.45 -4.13
N PHE A 190 2.03 -18.06 -3.01
CA PHE A 190 0.63 -18.40 -2.77
C PHE A 190 0.44 -18.77 -1.29
N ASP A 191 -0.39 -18.03 -0.56
CA ASP A 191 -0.65 -18.28 0.86
C ASP A 191 -1.97 -17.62 1.33
N SER A 192 -2.46 -17.93 2.54
CA SER A 192 -3.71 -17.36 3.09
C SER A 192 -3.74 -15.84 3.26
N ARG A 193 -2.56 -15.18 3.21
CA ARG A 193 -2.37 -13.74 3.42
C ARG A 193 -2.81 -13.17 4.77
N GLU A 194 -3.38 -13.94 5.69
CA GLU A 194 -3.83 -13.49 7.02
C GLU A 194 -2.71 -12.85 7.87
N ALA A 195 -1.45 -13.24 7.62
CA ALA A 195 -0.27 -12.71 8.30
C ALA A 195 0.49 -11.66 7.47
N ILE A 196 -0.07 -11.11 6.38
CA ILE A 196 0.61 -10.14 5.50
C ILE A 196 1.08 -8.88 6.24
N TRP A 197 0.41 -8.52 7.34
CA TRP A 197 0.82 -7.43 8.20
C TRP A 197 2.22 -7.63 8.81
N ALA A 198 2.70 -8.88 8.91
CA ALA A 198 4.00 -9.27 9.45
C ALA A 198 5.13 -9.32 8.40
N GLU A 199 4.79 -9.27 7.10
CA GLU A 199 5.77 -9.30 6.01
C GLU A 199 6.51 -7.96 5.85
N PRO A 200 7.45 -7.77 4.92
CA PRO A 200 7.97 -6.44 4.62
C PRO A 200 6.86 -5.44 4.22
N ILE A 201 6.97 -4.18 4.67
CA ILE A 201 5.89 -3.18 4.51
C ILE A 201 5.46 -2.94 3.06
N TYR A 202 6.36 -3.11 2.09
CA TYR A 202 6.07 -2.98 0.67
C TYR A 202 5.19 -4.12 0.11
N ARG A 203 4.69 -5.03 0.95
CA ARG A 203 3.67 -6.05 0.63
C ARG A 203 2.34 -5.79 1.34
N ASN A 204 2.24 -4.77 2.19
CA ASN A 204 1.02 -4.42 2.93
C ASN A 204 0.07 -3.61 2.03
N VAL A 205 -0.99 -4.26 1.54
CA VAL A 205 -1.95 -3.66 0.61
C VAL A 205 -3.23 -3.25 1.35
N TRP A 206 -3.65 -2.00 1.15
CA TRP A 206 -4.86 -1.42 1.75
C TRP A 206 -6.12 -2.22 1.39
N GLY A 207 -6.82 -2.72 2.41
CA GLY A 207 -8.10 -3.41 2.26
C GLY A 207 -8.05 -4.80 1.65
N LEU A 208 -6.86 -5.36 1.38
CA LEU A 208 -6.72 -6.66 0.70
C LEU A 208 -7.56 -7.76 1.36
N ILE A 209 -7.34 -8.01 2.64
CA ILE A 209 -7.99 -9.11 3.37
C ILE A 209 -9.38 -8.75 3.91
N ARG A 210 -9.90 -7.55 3.60
CA ARG A 210 -11.32 -7.24 3.82
C ARG A 210 -12.21 -8.04 2.87
N GLU A 211 -11.72 -8.29 1.66
CA GLU A 211 -12.49 -8.93 0.60
C GLU A 211 -11.80 -10.19 0.04
N PHE A 212 -10.47 -10.28 0.12
CA PHE A 212 -9.70 -11.30 -0.61
C PHE A 212 -8.56 -11.94 0.20
N GLY A 213 -8.46 -13.28 0.16
CA GLY A 213 -7.20 -14.01 0.26
C GLY A 213 -6.63 -14.33 -1.12
N ASP A 214 -5.52 -15.08 -1.18
CA ASP A 214 -4.98 -15.52 -2.48
C ASP A 214 -5.95 -16.50 -3.18
N ALA A 215 -6.74 -17.28 -2.42
CA ALA A 215 -7.76 -18.16 -3.01
C ALA A 215 -8.83 -17.38 -3.80
N GLU A 216 -9.35 -16.29 -3.23
CA GLU A 216 -10.37 -15.48 -3.89
C GLU A 216 -9.78 -14.71 -5.08
N ILE A 217 -8.52 -14.23 -5.01
CA ILE A 217 -7.85 -13.60 -6.16
C ILE A 217 -7.62 -14.62 -7.29
N ALA A 218 -7.23 -15.85 -6.94
CA ALA A 218 -7.07 -16.92 -7.92
C ALA A 218 -8.38 -17.20 -8.66
N SER A 219 -9.52 -17.10 -7.97
CA SER A 219 -10.84 -17.27 -8.59
C SER A 219 -11.09 -16.28 -9.75
N LEU A 220 -10.52 -15.07 -9.70
CA LEU A 220 -10.64 -14.02 -10.73
C LEU A 220 -9.87 -14.33 -12.02
N ILE A 221 -8.96 -15.31 -11.99
CA ILE A 221 -8.21 -15.74 -13.17
C ILE A 221 -9.08 -16.65 -14.04
N PHE A 222 -9.98 -17.44 -13.45
CA PHE A 222 -10.79 -18.40 -14.19
C PHE A 222 -11.76 -17.73 -15.18
N PRO A 223 -12.04 -18.35 -16.34
CA PRO A 223 -11.68 -19.72 -16.75
C PRO A 223 -10.24 -19.88 -17.30
N ARG A 224 -9.42 -18.82 -17.27
CA ARG A 224 -8.04 -18.85 -17.79
C ARG A 224 -7.17 -19.74 -16.91
N ALA A 225 -6.09 -20.27 -17.47
CA ALA A 225 -5.30 -21.29 -16.79
C ALA A 225 -4.43 -20.68 -15.69
N LEU A 226 -4.40 -21.33 -14.53
CA LEU A 226 -3.57 -20.97 -13.39
C LEU A 226 -2.76 -22.17 -12.93
N MET A 227 -1.44 -22.00 -12.87
CA MET A 227 -0.51 -22.91 -12.22
C MET A 227 0.07 -22.21 -10.98
N ILE A 228 0.02 -22.89 -9.85
CA ILE A 228 0.59 -22.44 -8.58
C ILE A 228 1.70 -23.44 -8.24
N GLU A 229 2.93 -22.96 -8.16
CA GLU A 229 4.10 -23.77 -7.84
C GLU A 229 4.61 -23.42 -6.44
N HIS A 230 4.59 -24.42 -5.56
CA HIS A 230 5.15 -24.34 -4.22
C HIS A 230 6.68 -24.40 -4.29
N SER A 231 7.29 -23.24 -4.45
CA SER A 231 8.74 -23.11 -4.62
C SER A 231 9.42 -22.46 -3.42
N VAL A 232 10.67 -22.86 -3.20
CA VAL A 232 11.53 -22.25 -2.18
C VAL A 232 11.82 -20.79 -2.59
N VAL A 233 11.53 -19.84 -1.70
CA VAL A 233 11.80 -18.41 -1.91
C VAL A 233 12.97 -17.92 -1.05
N PRO A 234 13.61 -16.80 -1.42
CA PRO A 234 14.54 -16.12 -0.53
C PRO A 234 13.87 -15.76 0.80
N ALA A 235 14.53 -16.06 1.92
CA ALA A 235 14.05 -15.66 3.24
C ALA A 235 14.42 -14.20 3.51
N ILE A 236 13.43 -13.41 3.91
CA ILE A 236 13.61 -12.06 4.42
C ILE A 236 13.32 -12.10 5.91
N THR A 237 14.28 -11.68 6.73
CA THR A 237 14.11 -11.61 8.18
C THR A 237 14.58 -10.28 8.73
N GLY A 238 13.83 -9.68 9.65
CA GLY A 238 14.23 -8.45 10.32
C GLY A 238 13.13 -7.68 11.03
N HIS A 239 13.51 -6.61 11.73
CA HIS A 239 12.60 -5.78 12.52
C HIS A 239 11.49 -5.07 11.71
N LYS A 240 11.56 -5.10 10.38
CA LYS A 240 10.58 -4.51 9.45
C LYS A 240 9.62 -5.53 8.84
N GLY A 241 9.71 -6.78 9.28
CA GLY A 241 8.86 -7.88 8.85
C GLY A 241 9.65 -9.02 8.22
N ASP A 242 9.02 -10.19 8.24
CA ASP A 242 9.61 -11.45 7.82
C ASP A 242 8.80 -12.06 6.68
N TRP A 243 9.48 -12.66 5.71
CA TRP A 243 8.85 -13.42 4.64
C TRP A 243 9.69 -14.65 4.30
N ARG A 244 9.04 -15.78 4.10
CA ARG A 244 9.66 -17.08 3.82
C ARG A 244 8.70 -17.96 3.05
N THR A 245 9.19 -19.08 2.53
CA THR A 245 8.36 -20.11 1.91
C THR A 245 7.27 -20.54 2.90
N PRO A 246 5.98 -20.49 2.54
CA PRO A 246 4.92 -20.99 3.39
C PRO A 246 5.04 -22.51 3.53
N ASP A 247 4.62 -23.06 4.66
CA ASP A 247 4.54 -24.52 4.84
C ASP A 247 3.56 -25.11 3.83
N PHE A 248 3.86 -26.31 3.30
CA PHE A 248 3.04 -26.96 2.29
C PHE A 248 1.57 -27.06 2.72
N ALA A 249 1.31 -27.50 3.95
CA ALA A 249 -0.05 -27.68 4.46
C ALA A 249 -0.88 -26.39 4.38
N ARG A 250 -0.23 -25.23 4.60
CA ARG A 250 -0.88 -23.92 4.56
C ARG A 250 -1.15 -23.50 3.12
N ALA A 251 -0.18 -23.62 2.22
CA ALA A 251 -0.38 -23.36 0.79
C ALA A 251 -1.43 -24.29 0.17
N ALA A 252 -1.40 -25.58 0.50
CA ALA A 252 -2.37 -26.57 0.03
C ALA A 252 -3.78 -26.30 0.58
N ALA A 253 -3.91 -25.84 1.82
CA ALA A 253 -5.19 -25.42 2.38
C ALA A 253 -5.77 -24.21 1.62
N GLU A 254 -4.93 -23.23 1.28
CA GLU A 254 -5.36 -22.08 0.48
C GLU A 254 -5.76 -22.49 -0.94
N VAL A 255 -5.03 -23.40 -1.59
CA VAL A 255 -5.40 -23.91 -2.93
C VAL A 255 -6.76 -24.61 -2.89
N LYS A 256 -7.06 -25.34 -1.81
CA LYS A 256 -8.37 -26.00 -1.63
C LYS A 256 -9.52 -25.01 -1.47
N ARG A 257 -9.25 -23.78 -1.01
CA ARG A 257 -10.26 -22.71 -0.90
C ARG A 257 -10.63 -22.07 -2.24
N ILE A 258 -9.87 -22.32 -3.32
CA ILE A 258 -10.19 -21.75 -4.64
C ILE A 258 -11.52 -22.33 -5.13
N GLU A 259 -12.58 -21.54 -5.04
CA GLU A 259 -13.90 -21.89 -5.56
C GLU A 259 -14.02 -21.52 -7.03
N THR A 260 -14.12 -22.51 -7.92
CA THR A 260 -14.26 -22.29 -9.37
C THR A 260 -15.59 -22.81 -9.93
N GLY A 261 -16.46 -23.40 -9.10
CA GLY A 261 -17.67 -24.07 -9.55
C GLY A 261 -17.40 -25.27 -10.48
N PRO A 262 -18.44 -25.99 -10.94
CA PRO A 262 -18.25 -27.23 -11.70
C PRO A 262 -17.82 -27.03 -13.16
N LYS A 263 -17.90 -25.81 -13.70
CA LYS A 263 -17.67 -25.51 -15.13
C LYS A 263 -16.27 -24.96 -15.44
N PHE A 264 -15.54 -24.50 -14.44
CA PHE A 264 -14.21 -23.94 -14.65
C PHE A 264 -13.12 -24.97 -14.35
N PRO A 265 -11.94 -24.84 -15.00
CA PRO A 265 -10.80 -25.66 -14.63
C PRO A 265 -10.40 -25.41 -13.18
N LYS A 266 -9.69 -26.36 -12.59
CA LYS A 266 -9.03 -26.16 -11.29
C LYS A 266 -7.66 -25.55 -11.50
N ALA A 267 -7.17 -24.82 -10.50
CA ALA A 267 -5.75 -24.45 -10.45
C ALA A 267 -4.90 -25.72 -10.40
N MET A 268 -3.80 -25.74 -11.15
CA MET A 268 -2.81 -26.80 -11.04
C MET A 268 -1.85 -26.44 -9.92
N PHE A 269 -1.76 -27.28 -8.90
CA PHE A 269 -0.81 -27.12 -7.81
C PHE A 269 0.40 -28.02 -8.04
N VAL A 270 1.57 -27.41 -8.21
CA VAL A 270 2.84 -28.07 -8.51
C VAL A 270 3.72 -28.00 -7.29
N HIS A 271 4.25 -29.14 -6.86
CA HIS A 271 5.13 -29.27 -5.71
C HIS A 271 6.02 -30.50 -5.86
N GLY A 272 6.99 -30.66 -4.97
CA GLY A 272 7.91 -31.79 -4.95
C GLY A 272 7.27 -33.07 -4.42
N GLU A 273 8.00 -34.16 -4.56
CA GLU A 273 7.65 -35.40 -3.90
C GLU A 273 7.53 -35.19 -2.37
N GLN A 274 6.68 -35.99 -1.73
CA GLN A 274 6.45 -35.91 -0.28
C GLN A 274 6.03 -34.51 0.21
N GLU A 275 5.27 -33.76 -0.60
CA GLU A 275 4.69 -32.47 -0.18
C GLU A 275 5.76 -31.41 0.18
N THR A 276 6.90 -31.45 -0.52
CA THR A 276 8.02 -30.53 -0.30
C THR A 276 8.04 -29.37 -1.31
N PRO A 277 8.57 -28.19 -0.95
CA PRO A 277 8.79 -27.13 -1.91
C PRO A 277 9.90 -27.49 -2.89
N ILE A 278 9.77 -27.04 -4.14
CA ILE A 278 10.73 -27.30 -5.23
C ILE A 278 11.47 -26.03 -5.69
N GLY A 279 12.40 -26.19 -6.63
CA GLY A 279 12.99 -25.05 -7.32
C GLY A 279 11.94 -24.27 -8.13
N PRO A 280 12.19 -22.98 -8.42
CA PRO A 280 11.28 -22.19 -9.23
C PRO A 280 11.32 -22.62 -10.70
N PHE A 281 10.15 -22.51 -11.34
CA PHE A 281 9.96 -22.82 -12.75
C PHE A 281 10.34 -24.26 -13.11
N SER A 282 9.90 -25.22 -12.29
CA SER A 282 10.14 -26.64 -12.53
C SER A 282 9.63 -27.09 -13.90
N ASP A 283 10.17 -28.22 -14.36
CA ASP A 283 9.77 -28.82 -15.63
C ASP A 283 8.27 -29.03 -15.75
N ALA A 284 7.63 -29.50 -14.67
CA ALA A 284 6.20 -29.73 -14.61
C ALA A 284 5.41 -28.42 -14.72
N ALA A 285 5.81 -27.38 -13.99
CA ALA A 285 5.14 -26.08 -14.00
C ALA A 285 5.27 -25.36 -15.36
N LEU A 286 6.49 -25.30 -15.91
CA LEU A 286 6.73 -24.65 -17.21
C LEU A 286 6.09 -25.42 -18.36
N THR A 287 6.11 -26.77 -18.33
CA THR A 287 5.45 -27.57 -19.38
C THR A 287 3.93 -27.40 -19.32
N ALA A 288 3.33 -27.38 -18.13
CA ALA A 288 1.90 -27.09 -17.98
C ALA A 288 1.53 -25.69 -18.49
N PHE A 289 2.38 -24.69 -18.20
CA PHE A 289 2.24 -23.34 -18.73
C PHE A 289 2.31 -23.30 -20.26
N ALA A 290 3.36 -23.88 -20.86
CA ALA A 290 3.58 -23.93 -22.30
C ALA A 290 2.47 -24.72 -23.04
N GLY A 291 1.91 -25.75 -22.39
CA GLY A 291 0.79 -26.53 -22.91
C GLY A 291 -0.43 -25.69 -23.23
N ARG A 292 -0.63 -24.55 -22.53
CA ARG A 292 -1.74 -23.61 -22.82
C ARG A 292 -1.57 -22.84 -24.12
N PHE A 293 -0.36 -22.84 -24.67
CA PHE A 293 -0.08 -22.30 -26.00
C PHE A 293 -0.14 -23.37 -27.10
N GLY A 294 -0.25 -24.66 -26.73
CA GLY A 294 -0.23 -25.80 -27.65
C GLY A 294 1.12 -26.55 -27.67
N VAL A 295 2.07 -26.19 -26.79
CA VAL A 295 3.37 -26.85 -26.69
C VAL A 295 3.32 -27.93 -25.62
N ALA A 296 3.10 -29.18 -26.03
CA ALA A 296 2.89 -30.31 -25.10
C ALA A 296 4.14 -30.69 -24.28
N LYS A 297 5.34 -30.36 -24.75
CA LYS A 297 6.61 -30.68 -24.09
C LYS A 297 7.64 -29.60 -24.38
N LEU A 298 8.29 -29.09 -23.34
CA LEU A 298 9.46 -28.22 -23.48
C LEU A 298 10.73 -29.05 -23.58
N GLN A 299 11.57 -28.73 -24.55
CA GLN A 299 12.93 -29.25 -24.62
C GLN A 299 13.78 -28.67 -23.48
N ALA A 300 14.80 -29.42 -23.08
CA ALA A 300 15.82 -28.94 -22.17
C ALA A 300 16.64 -27.80 -22.82
N LEU A 301 17.27 -26.99 -21.98
CA LEU A 301 18.17 -25.93 -22.42
C LEU A 301 19.37 -26.52 -23.19
N SER A 302 19.63 -25.99 -24.38
CA SER A 302 20.79 -26.30 -25.20
C SER A 302 22.08 -25.74 -24.62
N ASP A 303 23.22 -26.34 -24.93
CA ASP A 303 24.52 -25.89 -24.44
C ASP A 303 24.96 -24.54 -25.04
N GLU A 304 24.26 -24.05 -26.08
CA GLU A 304 24.50 -22.72 -26.65
C GLU A 304 24.09 -21.63 -25.67
N MET A 305 25.07 -20.98 -25.06
CA MET A 305 24.88 -19.85 -24.16
C MET A 305 24.72 -18.55 -24.95
N PRO A 306 23.77 -17.67 -24.59
CA PRO A 306 23.78 -16.31 -25.11
C PRO A 306 24.98 -15.55 -24.52
N VAL A 307 25.65 -14.74 -25.34
CA VAL A 307 26.79 -13.92 -24.92
C VAL A 307 26.35 -12.45 -24.91
N ASP A 308 26.49 -11.80 -23.76
CA ASP A 308 26.19 -10.38 -23.62
C ASP A 308 27.20 -9.53 -24.40
N ARG A 309 26.71 -8.71 -25.33
CA ARG A 309 27.50 -7.83 -26.19
C ARG A 309 27.70 -6.44 -25.59
N ARG A 310 27.08 -6.13 -24.45
CA ARG A 310 27.22 -4.83 -23.79
C ARG A 310 28.51 -4.81 -22.98
N ALA A 311 29.38 -3.86 -23.28
CA ALA A 311 30.66 -3.70 -22.59
C ALA A 311 30.46 -3.04 -21.23
N GLY A 312 30.68 -3.78 -20.14
CA GLY A 312 30.61 -3.24 -18.78
C GLY A 312 29.20 -2.89 -18.31
N PHE A 313 28.17 -3.54 -18.85
CA PHE A 313 26.79 -3.32 -18.41
C PHE A 313 26.62 -3.57 -16.91
N ASP A 314 26.07 -2.57 -16.21
CA ASP A 314 25.75 -2.66 -14.79
C ASP A 314 24.22 -2.65 -14.56
N PRO A 315 23.62 -3.75 -14.07
CA PRO A 315 22.20 -3.78 -13.75
C PRO A 315 21.81 -2.87 -12.57
N VAL A 316 22.77 -2.44 -11.73
CA VAL A 316 22.54 -1.51 -10.62
C VAL A 316 22.13 -0.13 -11.16
N GLU A 317 22.79 0.37 -12.20
CA GLU A 317 22.45 1.64 -12.86
C GLU A 317 21.01 1.63 -13.42
N ARG A 318 20.58 0.50 -13.98
CA ARG A 318 19.18 0.32 -14.41
C ARG A 318 18.22 0.38 -13.22
N ASN A 319 18.53 -0.29 -12.12
CA ASN A 319 17.70 -0.25 -10.91
C ASN A 319 17.56 1.19 -10.38
N LEU A 320 18.66 1.95 -10.33
CA LEU A 320 18.64 3.35 -9.89
C LEU A 320 17.76 4.23 -10.78
N ARG A 321 17.88 4.13 -12.11
CA ARG A 321 16.99 4.84 -13.04
C ARG A 321 15.52 4.50 -12.81
N ARG A 322 15.23 3.22 -12.59
CA ARG A 322 13.87 2.72 -12.34
C ARG A 322 13.26 3.25 -11.04
N VAL A 323 14.05 3.28 -9.97
CA VAL A 323 13.67 3.92 -8.70
C VAL A 323 13.41 5.41 -8.92
N GLN A 324 14.31 6.11 -9.61
CA GLN A 324 14.17 7.55 -9.86
C GLN A 324 12.92 7.88 -10.69
N GLU A 325 12.57 7.06 -11.68
CA GLU A 325 11.35 7.26 -12.46
C GLU A 325 10.07 7.07 -11.62
N MET A 326 10.02 6.04 -10.77
CA MET A 326 8.90 5.86 -9.83
C MET A 326 8.81 7.03 -8.85
N GLU A 327 9.94 7.49 -8.31
CA GLU A 327 10.01 8.66 -7.44
C GLU A 327 9.52 9.92 -8.16
N ASN A 328 10.02 10.19 -9.36
CA ASN A 328 9.63 11.34 -10.17
C ASN A 328 8.12 11.35 -10.45
N HIS A 329 7.54 10.18 -10.72
CA HIS A 329 6.09 10.04 -10.89
C HIS A 329 5.35 10.40 -9.60
N VAL A 330 5.77 9.85 -8.44
CA VAL A 330 5.16 10.20 -7.14
C VAL A 330 5.30 11.70 -6.83
N GLN A 331 6.47 12.30 -7.06
CA GLN A 331 6.70 13.73 -6.83
C GLN A 331 5.92 14.62 -7.81
N MET A 332 5.65 14.14 -9.03
CA MET A 332 4.73 14.78 -9.95
C MET A 332 3.30 14.79 -9.36
N LEU A 333 2.81 13.65 -8.85
CA LEU A 333 1.49 13.58 -8.20
C LEU A 333 1.39 14.54 -7.00
N VAL A 334 2.41 14.59 -6.14
CA VAL A 334 2.45 15.52 -4.99
C VAL A 334 2.34 16.98 -5.45
N ARG A 335 3.07 17.37 -6.49
CA ARG A 335 3.05 18.74 -7.03
C ARG A 335 1.74 19.12 -7.71
N GLN A 336 0.92 18.14 -8.10
CA GLN A 336 -0.39 18.36 -8.72
C GLN A 336 -1.55 18.20 -7.72
N ALA A 337 -1.28 17.73 -6.49
CA ALA A 337 -2.31 17.35 -5.54
C ALA A 337 -3.20 18.53 -5.09
N ASP A 338 -2.71 19.76 -5.11
CA ASP A 338 -3.51 20.96 -4.84
C ASP A 338 -4.59 21.15 -5.91
N ARG A 339 -4.21 21.14 -7.19
CA ARG A 339 -5.15 21.26 -8.31
C ARG A 339 -6.16 20.13 -8.32
N VAL A 340 -5.72 18.90 -8.09
CA VAL A 340 -6.62 17.73 -8.03
C VAL A 340 -7.62 17.88 -6.88
N ARG A 341 -7.20 18.36 -5.70
CA ARG A 341 -8.13 18.63 -4.59
C ARG A 341 -9.10 19.75 -4.92
N ASP A 342 -8.63 20.82 -5.55
CA ASP A 342 -9.50 21.94 -5.92
C ASP A 342 -10.54 21.49 -6.96
N GLU A 343 -10.13 20.79 -8.01
CA GLU A 343 -11.02 20.29 -9.05
C GLU A 343 -12.01 19.25 -8.53
N SER A 344 -11.54 18.25 -7.76
CA SER A 344 -12.39 17.14 -7.32
C SER A 344 -13.29 17.47 -6.13
N PHE A 345 -12.84 18.33 -5.21
CA PHE A 345 -13.56 18.69 -4.00
C PHE A 345 -14.07 20.13 -4.04
N LEU A 346 -13.15 21.10 -4.08
CA LEU A 346 -13.48 22.50 -3.83
C LEU A 346 -14.47 23.05 -4.87
N TYR A 347 -14.19 22.86 -6.15
CA TYR A 347 -14.99 23.33 -7.27
C TYR A 347 -16.25 22.51 -7.48
N THR A 348 -16.25 21.22 -7.10
CA THR A 348 -17.46 20.40 -7.05
C THR A 348 -18.45 20.96 -6.03
N VAL A 349 -17.97 21.30 -4.83
CA VAL A 349 -18.83 21.83 -3.74
C VAL A 349 -19.19 23.30 -3.97
N MET A 350 -18.25 24.09 -4.49
CA MET A 350 -18.38 25.53 -4.73
C MET A 350 -18.01 25.88 -6.19
N PRO A 351 -18.89 25.60 -7.18
CA PRO A 351 -18.61 25.85 -8.59
C PRO A 351 -18.32 27.32 -8.93
N VAL A 352 -18.78 28.25 -8.09
CA VAL A 352 -18.48 29.68 -8.23
C VAL A 352 -16.98 29.98 -8.23
N TRP A 353 -16.15 29.11 -7.62
CA TRP A 353 -14.71 29.30 -7.55
C TRP A 353 -13.92 28.76 -8.74
N THR A 354 -14.54 27.99 -9.65
CA THR A 354 -13.85 27.45 -10.84
C THR A 354 -13.30 28.55 -11.76
N ASN A 355 -13.96 29.70 -11.81
CA ASN A 355 -13.58 30.83 -12.66
C ASN A 355 -12.82 31.92 -11.90
N ASN A 356 -12.36 31.66 -10.67
CA ASN A 356 -11.60 32.65 -9.91
C ASN A 356 -10.30 32.97 -10.65
N GLN A 357 -10.13 34.23 -11.01
CA GLN A 357 -8.89 34.74 -11.58
C GLN A 357 -7.99 35.27 -10.46
N TRP A 358 -6.69 35.09 -10.64
CA TRP A 358 -5.71 35.74 -9.78
C TRP A 358 -5.96 37.26 -9.77
N SER A 359 -5.94 37.86 -8.58
CA SER A 359 -6.21 39.28 -8.41
C SER A 359 -5.35 39.84 -7.28
N THR A 360 -4.92 41.09 -7.44
CA THR A 360 -4.25 41.87 -6.38
C THR A 360 -5.25 42.55 -5.45
N ALA A 361 -6.56 42.33 -5.63
CA ALA A 361 -7.58 42.92 -4.78
C ALA A 361 -7.40 42.49 -3.33
N ARG A 362 -7.42 43.45 -2.40
CA ARG A 362 -7.27 43.17 -0.97
C ARG A 362 -8.47 42.40 -0.38
N ARG A 363 -9.63 42.45 -1.04
CA ARG A 363 -10.88 41.83 -0.58
C ARG A 363 -11.53 41.09 -1.74
N HIS A 364 -12.03 39.91 -1.45
CA HIS A 364 -12.82 39.09 -2.38
C HIS A 364 -14.25 38.95 -1.83
N PRO A 365 -15.24 38.70 -2.70
CA PRO A 365 -16.58 38.35 -2.25
C PRO A 365 -16.55 37.16 -1.28
N THR A 366 -17.31 37.27 -0.19
CA THR A 366 -17.53 36.17 0.76
C THR A 366 -18.79 35.41 0.37
N HIS A 367 -18.79 34.09 0.56
CA HIS A 367 -19.95 33.25 0.30
C HIS A 367 -20.56 32.76 1.61
N PRO A 368 -21.90 32.63 1.69
CA PRO A 368 -22.55 31.93 2.79
C PRO A 368 -22.03 30.48 2.91
N PRO A 369 -21.85 29.94 4.13
CA PRO A 369 -21.22 28.64 4.35
C PRO A 369 -22.12 27.44 4.06
N GLU A 370 -23.44 27.62 3.94
CA GLU A 370 -24.42 26.54 3.92
C GLU A 370 -24.20 25.60 2.74
N GLN A 371 -23.93 26.15 1.55
CA GLN A 371 -23.62 25.34 0.37
C GLN A 371 -22.37 24.48 0.59
N PHE A 372 -21.32 25.06 1.17
CA PHE A 372 -20.08 24.34 1.44
C PHE A 372 -20.31 23.23 2.47
N ILE A 373 -21.04 23.53 3.55
CA ILE A 373 -21.35 22.57 4.61
C ILE A 373 -22.14 21.38 4.05
N GLU A 374 -23.20 21.63 3.27
CA GLU A 374 -24.01 20.57 2.69
C GLU A 374 -23.23 19.74 1.66
N GLY A 375 -22.52 20.39 0.73
CA GLY A 375 -21.75 19.68 -0.30
C GLY A 375 -20.57 18.88 0.27
N ALA A 376 -19.97 19.32 1.38
CA ALA A 376 -18.86 18.62 2.02
C ALA A 376 -19.25 17.29 2.69
N LYS A 377 -20.56 17.03 2.96
CA LYS A 377 -21.02 15.80 3.63
C LYS A 377 -20.62 14.53 2.88
N ALA A 378 -20.74 14.53 1.55
CA ALA A 378 -20.36 13.38 0.73
C ALA A 378 -18.85 13.11 0.80
N PHE A 379 -18.02 14.16 0.77
CA PHE A 379 -16.57 14.04 0.87
C PHE A 379 -16.12 13.64 2.28
N ARG A 380 -16.81 14.09 3.32
CA ARG A 380 -16.59 13.62 4.69
C ARG A 380 -16.83 12.12 4.81
N ARG A 381 -17.94 11.63 4.26
CA ARG A 381 -18.24 10.20 4.22
C ARG A 381 -17.16 9.44 3.46
N GLN A 382 -16.79 9.90 2.27
CA GLN A 382 -15.71 9.30 1.49
C GLN A 382 -14.38 9.29 2.28
N PHE A 383 -14.03 10.38 2.96
CA PHE A 383 -12.82 10.44 3.78
C PHE A 383 -12.86 9.43 4.94
N GLN A 384 -14.01 9.28 5.60
CA GLN A 384 -14.20 8.28 6.66
C GLN A 384 -14.12 6.86 6.11
N GLU A 385 -14.87 6.53 5.07
CA GLU A 385 -15.04 5.16 4.56
C GLU A 385 -13.82 4.69 3.76
N GLU A 386 -13.24 5.56 2.91
CA GLU A 386 -12.19 5.18 1.96
C GLU A 386 -10.77 5.46 2.45
N ALA A 387 -10.55 6.50 3.26
CA ALA A 387 -9.21 6.92 3.68
C ALA A 387 -8.88 6.56 5.14
N MET A 388 -9.83 6.72 6.07
CA MET A 388 -9.62 6.37 7.47
C MET A 388 -10.00 4.93 7.77
N GLY A 389 -11.09 4.46 7.16
CA GLY A 389 -11.73 3.19 7.44
C GLY A 389 -12.65 3.25 8.67
N GLN A 390 -13.66 2.39 8.69
CA GLN A 390 -14.62 2.26 9.79
C GLN A 390 -14.96 0.79 10.05
N PHE A 391 -15.38 0.50 11.28
CA PHE A 391 -15.96 -0.78 11.66
C PHE A 391 -17.47 -0.63 11.75
N ASP A 392 -18.22 -1.61 11.24
CA ASP A 392 -19.69 -1.62 11.26
C ASP A 392 -20.24 -2.20 12.58
N GLU A 393 -19.41 -2.26 13.63
CA GLU A 393 -19.77 -2.80 14.94
C GLU A 393 -20.47 -1.73 15.80
N PRO A 394 -21.64 -2.02 16.38
CA PRO A 394 -22.34 -1.06 17.24
C PRO A 394 -21.55 -0.81 18.52
N LEU A 395 -21.48 0.45 18.94
CA LEU A 395 -20.87 0.83 20.22
C LEU A 395 -21.67 0.24 21.40
N LEU A 396 -20.96 -0.24 22.42
CA LEU A 396 -21.53 -0.61 23.71
C LEU A 396 -22.09 0.62 24.45
N PRO A 397 -22.97 0.45 25.46
CA PRO A 397 -23.25 1.51 26.43
C PRO A 397 -21.96 1.97 27.10
N PHE A 398 -21.79 3.29 27.32
CA PHE A 398 -20.51 3.85 27.79
C PHE A 398 -20.07 3.39 29.18
N ASN A 399 -20.97 2.91 30.05
CA ASN A 399 -20.67 2.34 31.37
C ASN A 399 -19.54 3.07 32.12
N ALA A 400 -19.70 4.38 32.26
CA ALA A 400 -18.63 5.26 32.67
C ALA A 400 -18.13 4.92 34.07
N ARG A 401 -16.83 4.66 34.20
CA ARG A 401 -16.15 4.42 35.47
C ARG A 401 -15.18 5.55 35.72
N THR A 402 -15.27 6.17 36.89
CA THR A 402 -14.46 7.35 37.22
C THR A 402 -13.72 7.20 38.54
N ARG A 403 -12.51 7.75 38.61
CA ARG A 403 -11.74 7.84 39.87
C ARG A 403 -11.02 9.18 39.93
N LYS A 404 -11.11 9.88 41.06
CA LYS A 404 -10.34 11.11 41.30
C LYS A 404 -8.83 10.81 41.26
N VAL A 405 -8.07 11.64 40.55
CA VAL A 405 -6.62 11.45 40.37
C VAL A 405 -5.76 12.65 40.77
N ALA A 406 -6.31 13.85 40.70
CA ALA A 406 -5.62 15.06 41.10
C ALA A 406 -6.64 16.12 41.51
N GLU A 407 -6.17 17.10 42.27
CA GLU A 407 -6.96 18.23 42.73
C GLU A 407 -6.05 19.42 43.00
N THR A 408 -6.55 20.61 42.68
CA THR A 408 -5.96 21.89 43.06
C THR A 408 -7.00 22.72 43.80
N GLU A 409 -6.66 23.95 44.16
CA GLU A 409 -7.66 24.90 44.70
C GLU A 409 -8.77 25.23 43.69
N LYS A 410 -8.49 25.14 42.38
CA LYS A 410 -9.39 25.62 41.32
C LYS A 410 -10.14 24.53 40.57
N TRP A 411 -9.63 23.30 40.55
CA TRP A 411 -10.24 22.21 39.79
C TRP A 411 -9.97 20.83 40.40
N THR A 412 -10.77 19.84 39.98
CA THR A 412 -10.59 18.43 40.32
C THR A 412 -10.51 17.59 39.05
N ALA A 413 -9.56 16.66 38.97
CA ALA A 413 -9.39 15.77 37.83
C ALA A 413 -9.73 14.32 38.16
N TYR A 414 -10.31 13.62 37.18
CA TYR A 414 -10.77 12.24 37.27
C TYR A 414 -10.24 11.43 36.08
N ASP A 415 -9.69 10.25 36.33
CA ASP A 415 -9.60 9.24 35.27
C ASP A 415 -11.02 8.80 34.93
N VAL A 416 -11.32 8.66 33.65
CA VAL A 416 -12.61 8.19 33.11
C VAL A 416 -12.34 7.06 32.13
N VAL A 417 -13.04 5.94 32.30
CA VAL A 417 -13.01 4.80 31.37
C VAL A 417 -14.43 4.55 30.84
N LEU A 418 -14.56 4.48 29.51
CA LEU A 418 -15.80 4.24 28.79
C LEU A 418 -15.69 2.97 27.95
N ASP A 419 -16.67 2.07 28.02
CA ASP A 419 -16.73 0.92 27.12
C ASP A 419 -17.03 1.40 25.68
N VAL A 420 -16.36 0.81 24.68
CA VAL A 420 -16.55 1.13 23.24
C VAL A 420 -17.02 -0.13 22.51
N TRP A 421 -16.21 -1.19 22.52
CA TRP A 421 -16.53 -2.52 21.98
C TRP A 421 -16.04 -3.59 22.97
N PRO A 422 -16.38 -4.89 22.77
CA PRO A 422 -15.71 -5.95 23.51
C PRO A 422 -14.19 -5.77 23.47
N GLU A 423 -13.56 -5.73 24.64
CA GLU A 423 -12.11 -5.54 24.82
C GLU A 423 -11.54 -4.17 24.39
N VAL A 424 -12.35 -3.26 23.86
CA VAL A 424 -11.94 -1.90 23.49
C VAL A 424 -12.65 -0.88 24.36
N PHE A 425 -11.87 -0.03 25.03
CA PHE A 425 -12.38 1.08 25.85
C PHE A 425 -11.74 2.40 25.42
N ALA A 426 -12.41 3.51 25.73
CA ALA A 426 -11.82 4.83 25.73
C ALA A 426 -11.40 5.18 27.16
N TRP A 427 -10.22 5.79 27.32
CA TRP A 427 -9.75 6.30 28.61
C TRP A 427 -9.27 7.73 28.47
N GLY A 428 -9.52 8.55 29.48
CA GLY A 428 -9.07 9.94 29.51
C GLY A 428 -9.12 10.56 30.90
N ALA A 429 -8.69 11.81 30.99
CA ALA A 429 -8.78 12.63 32.19
C ALA A 429 -9.83 13.72 32.01
N LEU A 430 -10.90 13.69 32.82
CA LEU A 430 -11.88 14.78 32.93
C LEU A 430 -11.40 15.76 34.01
N VAL A 431 -11.37 17.06 33.71
CA VAL A 431 -11.06 18.12 34.67
C VAL A 431 -12.28 19.02 34.83
N LEU A 432 -12.75 19.14 36.06
CA LEU A 432 -13.91 19.95 36.43
C LEU A 432 -13.46 21.17 37.24
N PRO A 433 -13.83 22.39 36.83
CA PRO A 433 -13.67 23.60 37.65
C PRO A 433 -14.47 23.47 38.95
N LYS A 434 -13.90 23.92 40.07
CA LYS A 434 -14.55 23.88 41.39
C LYS A 434 -15.58 24.98 41.62
N ASP A 435 -15.59 26.00 40.77
CA ASP A 435 -16.54 27.11 40.81
C ASP A 435 -17.82 26.83 40.00
N LEU A 436 -17.99 25.61 39.49
CA LEU A 436 -19.18 25.18 38.75
C LEU A 436 -20.42 25.22 39.66
N LYS A 437 -21.44 26.00 39.28
CA LYS A 437 -22.66 26.16 40.06
C LYS A 437 -23.67 25.03 39.80
N PRO A 438 -24.54 24.69 40.77
CA PRO A 438 -25.62 23.73 40.52
C PRO A 438 -26.50 24.12 39.32
N GLY A 439 -26.68 23.19 38.38
CA GLY A 439 -27.46 23.41 37.16
C GLY A 439 -26.74 24.21 36.06
N GLU A 440 -25.51 24.68 36.31
CA GLU A 440 -24.70 25.36 35.31
C GLU A 440 -24.16 24.38 34.26
N ARG A 441 -24.26 24.75 32.98
CA ARG A 441 -23.65 24.04 31.86
C ARG A 441 -22.51 24.84 31.27
N ARG A 442 -21.34 24.22 31.15
CA ARG A 442 -20.14 24.88 30.62
C ARG A 442 -19.65 24.22 29.33
N PRO A 443 -19.01 25.00 28.44
CA PRO A 443 -18.35 24.45 27.25
C PRO A 443 -17.23 23.50 27.65
N VAL A 444 -16.99 22.50 26.80
CA VAL A 444 -15.92 21.51 26.96
C VAL A 444 -14.81 21.77 25.95
N VAL A 445 -13.56 21.60 26.36
CA VAL A 445 -12.41 21.52 25.46
C VAL A 445 -11.76 20.14 25.58
N VAL A 446 -11.88 19.34 24.53
CA VAL A 446 -11.16 18.07 24.39
C VAL A 446 -9.69 18.38 24.09
N CYS A 447 -8.80 17.98 24.99
CA CYS A 447 -7.39 18.36 25.03
C CYS A 447 -6.50 17.18 24.62
N GLN A 448 -6.09 17.11 23.36
CA GLN A 448 -5.32 15.98 22.85
C GLN A 448 -3.81 16.21 22.93
N HIS A 449 -3.14 15.37 23.72
CA HIS A 449 -1.68 15.27 23.79
C HIS A 449 -1.06 14.67 22.51
N GLY A 450 0.25 14.84 22.35
CA GLY A 450 1.02 14.31 21.22
C GLY A 450 1.42 12.83 21.37
N ARG A 451 2.26 12.37 20.43
CA ARG A 451 2.82 11.01 20.37
C ARG A 451 3.55 10.65 21.69
N ASN A 452 3.38 9.41 22.15
CA ASN A 452 3.84 8.89 23.45
C ASN A 452 3.31 9.58 24.71
N GLY A 453 2.55 10.68 24.61
CA GLY A 453 1.93 11.32 25.76
C GLY A 453 0.79 10.49 26.36
N VAL A 454 0.33 10.92 27.53
CA VAL A 454 -0.87 10.42 28.20
C VAL A 454 -1.77 11.56 28.66
N PRO A 455 -3.06 11.31 28.96
CA PRO A 455 -4.00 12.34 29.42
C PRO A 455 -3.47 13.26 30.51
N ARG A 456 -2.76 12.69 31.49
CA ARG A 456 -2.24 13.44 32.65
C ARG A 456 -1.16 14.45 32.29
N ASP A 457 -0.44 14.25 31.20
CA ASP A 457 0.59 15.21 30.75
C ASP A 457 -0.01 16.56 30.37
N THR A 458 -1.31 16.59 30.04
CA THR A 458 -2.04 17.82 29.72
C THR A 458 -2.40 18.67 30.94
N ILE A 459 -2.33 18.07 32.14
CA ILE A 459 -2.62 18.74 33.43
C ILE A 459 -1.38 18.89 34.34
N ASP A 460 -0.25 18.33 33.94
CA ASP A 460 1.01 18.44 34.69
C ASP A 460 1.77 19.70 34.28
N ALA A 461 2.00 20.61 35.24
CA ALA A 461 2.75 21.84 35.04
C ALA A 461 4.25 21.61 34.82
N ASN A 462 4.78 20.46 35.24
CA ASN A 462 6.18 20.10 35.04
C ASN A 462 6.47 19.53 33.64
N HIS A 463 5.43 19.25 32.85
CA HIS A 463 5.57 18.75 31.49
C HIS A 463 5.60 19.92 30.48
N SER A 464 6.79 20.45 30.20
CA SER A 464 7.02 21.65 29.37
C SER A 464 6.42 21.59 27.96
N ALA A 465 6.29 20.40 27.36
CA ALA A 465 5.68 20.25 26.03
C ALA A 465 4.21 20.68 25.97
N TYR A 466 3.48 20.59 27.08
CA TYR A 466 2.03 20.82 27.15
C TYR A 466 1.66 22.00 28.04
N ASN A 467 2.54 22.41 28.96
CA ASN A 467 2.34 23.56 29.85
C ASN A 467 1.00 23.54 30.59
N ASN A 468 0.56 22.36 31.05
CA ASN A 468 -0.71 22.19 31.76
C ASN A 468 -1.92 22.83 31.04
N PHE A 469 -1.97 22.79 29.69
CA PHE A 469 -2.99 23.56 28.97
C PHE A 469 -4.43 23.15 29.32
N ALA A 470 -4.68 21.87 29.65
CA ALA A 470 -6.00 21.42 30.06
C ALA A 470 -6.39 21.95 31.45
N GLY A 471 -5.44 22.00 32.40
CA GLY A 471 -5.69 22.60 33.71
C GLY A 471 -5.83 24.13 33.63
N VAL A 472 -5.01 24.81 32.83
CA VAL A 472 -5.12 26.27 32.60
C VAL A 472 -6.47 26.65 32.00
N LEU A 473 -7.01 25.85 31.06
CA LEU A 473 -8.35 26.03 30.54
C LEU A 473 -9.43 25.80 31.62
N ALA A 474 -9.24 24.79 32.48
CA ALA A 474 -10.14 24.54 33.60
C ALA A 474 -10.14 25.69 34.62
N GLU A 475 -8.98 26.28 34.90
CA GLU A 475 -8.88 27.49 35.75
C GLU A 475 -9.60 28.70 35.16
N ARG A 476 -9.81 28.73 33.84
CA ARG A 476 -10.58 29.76 33.14
C ARG A 476 -12.06 29.41 33.01
N GLY A 477 -12.50 28.32 33.64
CA GLY A 477 -13.88 27.91 33.74
C GLY A 477 -14.35 26.90 32.68
N PHE A 478 -13.50 26.45 31.75
CA PHE A 478 -13.89 25.39 30.81
C PHE A 478 -13.91 24.02 31.52
N ILE A 479 -14.80 23.12 31.10
CA ILE A 479 -14.59 21.69 31.39
C ILE A 479 -13.55 21.20 30.39
N THR A 480 -12.58 20.38 30.82
CA THR A 480 -11.63 19.77 29.88
C THR A 480 -11.65 18.26 29.96
N PHE A 481 -11.44 17.62 28.81
CA PHE A 481 -11.32 16.17 28.73
C PHE A 481 -10.10 15.82 27.88
N ALA A 482 -9.12 15.12 28.43
CA ALA A 482 -7.93 14.69 27.70
C ALA A 482 -8.02 13.18 27.40
N PRO A 483 -8.31 12.76 26.16
CA PRO A 483 -8.34 11.33 25.81
C PRO A 483 -6.94 10.75 25.60
N HIS A 484 -6.81 9.45 25.88
CA HIS A 484 -5.65 8.66 25.52
C HIS A 484 -5.86 8.02 24.14
N ASN A 485 -5.04 8.44 23.17
CA ASN A 485 -5.01 7.85 21.84
C ASN A 485 -3.93 6.77 21.70
N LEU A 486 -4.12 5.87 20.74
CA LEU A 486 -3.30 4.67 20.50
C LEU A 486 -1.93 4.98 19.84
N TYR A 487 -1.17 5.95 20.37
CA TYR A 487 0.13 6.38 19.83
C TYR A 487 1.31 6.15 20.79
N ARG A 488 1.18 5.18 21.70
CA ARG A 488 2.20 4.85 22.71
C ARG A 488 2.82 3.48 22.45
N GLY A 489 4.12 3.36 22.73
CA GLY A 489 4.85 2.10 22.60
C GLY A 489 5.38 1.83 21.20
N GLU A 490 5.55 2.90 20.41
CA GLU A 490 6.25 2.96 19.11
C GLU A 490 5.90 1.82 18.15
N ASP A 491 6.56 0.67 18.27
CA ASP A 491 6.32 -0.49 17.43
C ASP A 491 4.90 -1.03 17.58
N ARG A 492 4.33 -1.02 18.79
CA ARG A 492 3.01 -1.60 19.06
C ARG A 492 1.92 -1.00 18.17
N TYR A 493 1.85 0.33 18.09
CA TYR A 493 0.82 0.99 17.28
C TYR A 493 1.12 0.90 15.79
N ARG A 494 2.40 0.85 15.39
CA ARG A 494 2.76 0.65 13.98
C ARG A 494 2.33 -0.71 13.48
N TRP A 495 2.58 -1.76 14.24
CA TRP A 495 2.11 -3.11 13.89
C TRP A 495 0.59 -3.22 13.93
N LEU A 496 -0.08 -2.52 14.85
CA LEU A 496 -1.54 -2.41 14.85
C LEU A 496 -2.05 -1.73 13.58
N ASP A 497 -1.44 -0.60 13.17
CA ASP A 497 -1.82 0.10 11.95
C ASP A 497 -1.59 -0.77 10.71
N ARG A 498 -0.49 -1.54 10.66
CA ARG A 498 -0.23 -2.52 9.59
C ARG A 498 -1.28 -3.62 9.49
N LYS A 499 -1.82 -4.07 10.63
CA LYS A 499 -2.94 -5.02 10.69
C LYS A 499 -4.25 -4.36 10.26
N ALA A 500 -4.50 -3.14 10.70
CA ALA A 500 -5.69 -2.40 10.33
C ALA A 500 -5.72 -2.11 8.82
N ASN A 501 -4.56 -1.75 8.25
CA ASN A 501 -4.43 -1.38 6.84
C ASN A 501 -4.97 -2.47 5.90
N THR A 502 -4.72 -3.74 6.23
CA THR A 502 -5.12 -4.88 5.40
C THR A 502 -6.63 -5.10 5.39
N ILE A 503 -7.36 -4.58 6.38
CA ILE A 503 -8.83 -4.65 6.48
C ILE A 503 -9.51 -3.31 6.21
N LYS A 504 -8.85 -2.39 5.48
CA LYS A 504 -9.37 -1.05 5.14
C LYS A 504 -9.70 -0.25 6.41
N ALA A 505 -8.78 -0.30 7.37
CA ALA A 505 -8.84 0.44 8.63
C ALA A 505 -7.49 1.08 8.94
N THR A 506 -7.49 2.08 9.81
CA THR A 506 -6.27 2.71 10.35
C THR A 506 -6.37 2.79 11.85
N LEU A 507 -5.32 3.28 12.52
CA LEU A 507 -5.44 3.72 13.92
C LEU A 507 -6.60 4.70 14.13
N PHE A 508 -6.94 5.52 13.13
CA PHE A 508 -8.04 6.46 13.25
C PHE A 508 -9.42 5.79 13.26
N SER A 509 -9.58 4.58 12.72
CA SER A 509 -10.84 3.84 12.82
C SER A 509 -11.22 3.57 14.28
N PHE A 510 -10.25 3.18 15.10
CA PHE A 510 -10.44 2.97 16.54
C PHE A 510 -10.61 4.28 17.30
N ILE A 511 -9.79 5.28 16.96
CA ILE A 511 -9.80 6.59 17.65
C ILE A 511 -11.11 7.33 17.37
N LEU A 512 -11.65 7.26 16.15
CA LEU A 512 -12.97 7.83 15.83
C LEU A 512 -14.08 7.21 16.67
N ALA A 513 -14.11 5.88 16.82
CA ALA A 513 -15.08 5.19 17.66
C ALA A 513 -14.94 5.58 19.15
N GLN A 514 -13.71 5.68 19.66
CA GLN A 514 -13.45 6.16 21.02
C GLN A 514 -13.94 7.60 21.20
N HIS A 515 -13.69 8.50 20.24
CA HIS A 515 -14.14 9.89 20.31
C HIS A 515 -15.66 10.04 20.17
N ASP A 516 -16.34 9.23 19.34
CA ASP A 516 -17.81 9.22 19.28
C ASP A 516 -18.39 8.82 20.65
N GLN A 517 -17.83 7.77 21.27
CA GLN A 517 -18.23 7.35 22.61
C GLN A 517 -17.99 8.42 23.68
N ILE A 518 -16.84 9.10 23.62
CA ILE A 518 -16.52 10.23 24.50
C ILE A 518 -17.54 11.36 24.32
N LEU A 519 -17.88 11.72 23.08
CA LEU A 519 -18.85 12.79 22.78
C LEU A 519 -20.24 12.45 23.30
N ARG A 520 -20.73 11.22 23.07
CA ARG A 520 -22.02 10.74 23.59
C ARG A 520 -22.06 10.79 25.12
N TRP A 521 -20.98 10.41 25.79
CA TRP A 521 -20.90 10.48 27.24
C TRP A 521 -20.82 11.92 27.75
N LEU A 522 -19.98 12.78 27.15
CA LEU A 522 -19.86 14.18 27.53
C LEU A 522 -21.20 14.91 27.39
N GLU A 523 -21.92 14.71 26.28
CA GLU A 523 -23.24 15.29 26.04
C GLU A 523 -24.29 14.84 27.07
N SER A 524 -24.15 13.62 27.61
CA SER A 524 -25.06 13.10 28.65
C SER A 524 -24.87 13.75 30.02
N ARG A 525 -23.78 14.50 30.22
CA ARG A 525 -23.43 15.05 31.54
C ARG A 525 -24.23 16.32 31.85
N PRO A 526 -24.80 16.45 33.05
CA PRO A 526 -25.64 17.59 33.41
C PRO A 526 -24.88 18.94 33.42
N GLU A 527 -23.57 18.91 33.70
CA GLU A 527 -22.68 20.07 33.74
C GLU A 527 -22.11 20.49 32.37
N VAL A 528 -22.33 19.69 31.32
CA VAL A 528 -21.77 19.93 29.98
C VAL A 528 -22.79 20.64 29.09
N ASP A 529 -22.34 21.67 28.39
CA ASP A 529 -23.04 22.20 27.24
C ASP A 529 -22.68 21.40 25.98
N GLY A 530 -23.52 20.41 25.64
CA GLY A 530 -23.30 19.51 24.51
C GLY A 530 -23.20 20.20 23.14
N SER A 531 -23.69 21.44 23.01
CA SER A 531 -23.57 22.23 21.77
C SER A 531 -22.21 22.94 21.62
N ARG A 532 -21.42 22.99 22.69
CA ARG A 532 -20.14 23.71 22.77
C ARG A 532 -19.01 22.80 23.23
N ILE A 533 -18.70 21.80 22.42
CA ILE A 533 -17.54 20.92 22.60
C ILE A 533 -16.49 21.27 21.54
N ALA A 534 -15.35 21.82 21.97
CA ALA A 534 -14.21 22.13 21.11
C ALA A 534 -13.14 21.03 21.20
N PHE A 535 -12.32 20.91 20.16
CA PHE A 535 -11.12 20.06 20.12
C PHE A 535 -9.87 20.93 20.07
N TYR A 536 -8.91 20.69 20.95
CA TYR A 536 -7.59 21.32 20.93
C TYR A 536 -6.50 20.25 20.95
N GLY A 537 -5.81 20.11 19.82
CA GLY A 537 -4.71 19.16 19.67
C GLY A 537 -3.34 19.80 19.48
N LEU A 538 -2.31 19.15 20.04
CA LEU A 538 -0.92 19.56 19.93
C LEU A 538 -0.03 18.43 19.36
N SER A 539 0.85 18.74 18.41
CA SER A 539 1.73 17.76 17.72
C SER A 539 0.90 16.65 17.05
N TYR A 540 1.10 15.36 17.38
CA TYR A 540 0.26 14.25 16.92
C TYR A 540 -1.22 14.41 17.33
N GLY A 541 -1.47 15.15 18.42
CA GLY A 541 -2.81 15.58 18.79
C GLY A 541 -3.39 16.60 17.82
N GLY A 542 -2.56 17.44 17.22
CA GLY A 542 -2.96 18.32 16.12
C GLY A 542 -3.34 17.52 14.87
N GLU A 543 -2.63 16.43 14.58
CA GLU A 543 -3.03 15.50 13.51
C GLU A 543 -4.37 14.81 13.80
N THR A 544 -4.69 14.57 15.08
CA THR A 544 -6.03 14.12 15.50
C THR A 544 -7.08 15.24 15.36
N ALA A 545 -6.73 16.48 15.72
CA ALA A 545 -7.60 17.65 15.61
C ALA A 545 -7.98 18.00 14.16
N VAL A 546 -7.15 17.63 13.19
CA VAL A 546 -7.47 17.77 11.76
C VAL A 546 -8.47 16.70 11.30
N ARG A 547 -8.35 15.46 11.80
CA ARG A 547 -9.09 14.31 11.26
C ARG A 547 -10.39 14.02 11.98
N VAL A 548 -10.36 13.96 13.31
CA VAL A 548 -11.52 13.54 14.12
C VAL A 548 -12.67 14.55 14.01
N PRO A 549 -12.48 15.86 14.24
CA PRO A 549 -13.54 16.87 14.04
C PRO A 549 -14.03 16.99 12.59
N THR A 550 -13.22 16.61 11.61
CA THR A 550 -13.65 16.58 10.20
C THR A 550 -14.73 15.53 9.98
N ILE A 551 -14.73 14.42 10.72
CA ILE A 551 -15.69 13.32 10.60
C ILE A 551 -16.81 13.43 11.65
N LEU A 552 -16.46 13.70 12.91
CA LEU A 552 -17.42 13.80 14.01
C LEU A 552 -17.92 15.23 14.17
N GLU A 553 -19.09 15.51 13.60
CA GLU A 553 -19.66 16.86 13.47
C GLU A 553 -20.13 17.50 14.80
N LYS A 554 -20.04 16.78 15.93
CA LYS A 554 -20.36 17.33 17.27
C LYS A 554 -19.30 18.29 17.81
N TYR A 555 -18.11 18.34 17.21
CA TYR A 555 -17.11 19.35 17.59
C TYR A 555 -17.43 20.69 16.93
N CYS A 556 -17.66 21.73 17.74
CA CYS A 556 -18.00 23.07 17.25
C CYS A 556 -16.78 23.91 16.83
N LEU A 557 -15.58 23.50 17.22
CA LEU A 557 -14.32 24.19 16.96
C LEU A 557 -13.16 23.19 17.00
N SER A 558 -12.21 23.33 16.08
CA SER A 558 -10.94 22.59 16.12
C SER A 558 -9.75 23.56 16.14
N ILE A 559 -8.87 23.40 17.12
CA ILE A 559 -7.64 24.16 17.31
C ILE A 559 -6.46 23.22 17.03
N ILE A 560 -5.75 23.51 15.95
CA ILE A 560 -4.64 22.70 15.46
C ILE A 560 -3.33 23.43 15.78
N ARG A 561 -2.61 22.94 16.78
CA ARG A 561 -1.27 23.48 17.11
C ARG A 561 -0.20 22.52 16.62
N ARG A 562 0.46 22.90 15.54
CA ARG A 562 1.71 22.25 15.11
C ARG A 562 2.82 22.72 16.04
N ILE A 563 3.56 21.79 16.63
CA ILE A 563 4.91 22.10 17.11
C ILE A 563 5.76 22.06 15.84
N GLU A 564 6.21 23.21 15.36
CA GLU A 564 7.27 23.24 14.35
C GLU A 564 8.49 22.51 14.94
N PRO A 565 9.13 21.60 14.19
CA PRO A 565 10.47 21.17 14.57
C PRO A 565 11.35 22.42 14.57
N LEU A 566 11.93 22.75 15.72
CA LEU A 566 13.02 23.73 15.84
C LEU A 566 14.22 23.30 15.01
#